data_AF-A0A965Y973-F1
#
_entry.id   AF-A0A965Y973-F1
#
_cell.length_a   1.000
_cell.length_b   1.000
_cell.length_c   1.000
_cell.angle_alpha   90.00
_cell.angle_beta   90.00
_cell.angle_gamma   90.00
#
_symmetry.space_group_name_H-M   'P 1'
#
loop_
_entity.id
_entity.type
_entity.pdbx_description
1 polymer ?
#
loop_
_entity_poly.entity_id
_entity_poly.type
_entity_poly.pdbx_seq_one_letter_code
_entity_poly.pdbx_strand_id
1 'polypeptide(L)'
;MLSYFLLDIFLFLCYTNCSQYRNEGWKMRKIPTFDQAMELVNSNESFMYKDEQLNDNVLIRTFHYALASYSDFCLPYSWNMRGIVFDLNTKEIVALPFEKFFNYKENPFTMDDYIKDKKIIRIMEKYDGSLVYFYMIDNVLYCRTKLNAFSEQAQFAMEIVNRDENLRKCIEVEIELGFTPMFEFISPRNQIVVAYNREQLKYLCSRNMYNGNYVFKNFFEKYMAKQYIFNDIDEINDSIKTD
;
A
#
# COMPACT_ATOMS: atom_id res chain seq x y z
N MET A 1 -2.56 -22.15 -17.00
CA MET A 1 -2.87 -21.90 -15.57
C MET A 1 -2.02 -20.77 -14.99
N LEU A 2 -0.86 -20.45 -15.59
CA LEU A 2 -0.10 -19.21 -15.33
C LEU A 2 -0.59 -17.98 -16.13
N SER A 3 -1.41 -18.15 -17.17
CA SER A 3 -1.90 -17.05 -18.03
C SER A 3 -2.72 -15.96 -17.31
N TYR A 4 -3.30 -16.27 -16.15
CA TYR A 4 -3.96 -15.28 -15.28
C TYR A 4 -3.05 -14.71 -14.18
N PHE A 5 -1.91 -15.35 -13.91
CA PHE A 5 -1.00 -14.97 -12.83
C PHE A 5 -0.04 -13.84 -13.20
N LEU A 6 0.29 -13.70 -14.50
CA LEU A 6 1.38 -12.83 -14.95
C LEU A 6 0.92 -11.46 -15.49
N LEU A 7 -0.34 -11.33 -15.92
CA LEU A 7 -0.98 -10.03 -16.20
C LEU A 7 -1.21 -9.21 -14.91
N ASP A 8 -1.27 -9.90 -13.78
CA ASP A 8 -1.40 -9.37 -12.44
C ASP A 8 -0.05 -9.45 -11.68
N ILE A 9 1.09 -9.26 -12.34
CA ILE A 9 2.31 -8.99 -11.57
C ILE A 9 2.11 -7.68 -10.80
N PHE A 10 2.25 -7.72 -9.47
CA PHE A 10 2.36 -6.51 -8.67
C PHE A 10 3.72 -5.89 -9.00
N LEU A 11 3.76 -5.12 -10.08
CA LEU A 11 4.95 -4.40 -10.51
C LEU A 11 5.12 -3.22 -9.55
N PHE A 12 5.68 -3.53 -8.39
CA PHE A 12 6.08 -2.52 -7.43
C PHE A 12 7.35 -1.86 -7.92
N LEU A 13 7.15 -1.01 -8.93
CA LEU A 13 8.14 -0.07 -9.37
C LEU A 13 8.25 1.01 -8.30
N CYS A 14 8.97 0.69 -7.22
CA CYS A 14 9.54 1.71 -6.35
C CYS A 14 10.45 2.57 -7.21
N TYR A 15 9.94 3.67 -7.75
CA TYR A 15 10.76 4.64 -8.46
C TYR A 15 11.51 5.50 -7.45
N THR A 16 12.39 4.89 -6.67
CA THR A 16 13.30 5.58 -5.78
C THR A 16 14.67 5.61 -6.44
N ASN A 17 15.06 6.80 -6.90
CA ASN A 17 16.36 7.18 -7.50
C ASN A 17 16.43 7.30 -9.02
N CYS A 18 15.53 8.07 -9.64
CA CYS A 18 15.88 8.73 -10.91
C CYS A 18 15.97 10.24 -10.68
N SER A 19 17.19 10.74 -10.60
CA SER A 19 17.58 12.12 -10.30
C SER A 19 17.26 13.14 -11.42
N GLN A 20 16.51 12.73 -12.44
CA GLN A 20 16.29 13.48 -13.68
C GLN A 20 14.92 14.17 -13.83
N TYR A 21 13.96 13.99 -12.93
CA TYR A 21 12.67 14.73 -12.97
C TYR A 21 12.44 15.55 -11.70
N ARG A 22 13.33 16.52 -11.48
CA ARG A 22 13.18 17.62 -10.51
C ARG A 22 12.42 18.73 -11.24
N ASN A 23 11.08 18.79 -11.23
CA ASN A 23 10.38 19.75 -10.37
C ASN A 23 8.87 19.47 -10.19
N GLU A 24 8.23 18.67 -11.05
CA GLU A 24 6.77 18.42 -10.99
C GLU A 24 6.42 16.99 -10.52
N GLY A 25 7.16 15.99 -11.02
CA GLY A 25 7.07 14.57 -10.60
C GLY A 25 7.11 14.37 -9.08
N TRP A 26 8.01 15.09 -8.44
CA TRP A 26 8.26 14.99 -7.00
C TRP A 26 7.10 15.52 -6.15
N LYS A 27 6.39 16.57 -6.62
CA LYS A 27 5.28 17.17 -5.85
C LYS A 27 4.08 16.22 -5.76
N MET A 28 3.79 15.47 -6.82
CA MET A 28 2.66 14.52 -6.85
C MET A 28 2.79 13.39 -5.81
N ARG A 29 4.03 12.91 -5.61
CA ARG A 29 4.35 11.74 -4.79
C ARG A 29 4.80 12.08 -3.37
N LYS A 30 4.99 13.37 -3.06
CA LYS A 30 5.34 13.82 -1.71
C LYS A 30 4.25 13.42 -0.72
N ILE A 31 4.64 13.05 0.49
CA ILE A 31 3.70 12.77 1.58
C ILE A 31 3.06 14.11 1.99
N PRO A 32 1.72 14.25 1.95
CA PRO A 32 1.06 15.47 2.41
C PRO A 32 1.13 15.60 3.93
N THR A 33 1.15 16.83 4.41
CA THR A 33 0.68 17.14 5.78
C THR A 33 -0.85 17.02 5.84
N PHE A 34 -1.42 16.98 7.05
CA PHE A 34 -2.87 16.97 7.22
C PHE A 34 -3.56 18.12 6.47
N ASP A 35 -3.05 19.35 6.63
CA ASP A 35 -3.67 20.54 6.01
C ASP A 35 -3.55 20.50 4.47
N GLN A 36 -2.46 19.94 3.92
CA GLN A 36 -2.30 19.74 2.47
C GLN A 36 -3.25 18.68 1.91
N ALA A 37 -3.47 17.59 2.65
CA ALA A 37 -4.46 16.59 2.27
C ALA A 37 -5.88 17.17 2.29
N MET A 38 -6.20 18.01 3.28
CA MET A 38 -7.46 18.75 3.34
C MET A 38 -7.64 19.74 2.19
N GLU A 39 -6.60 20.50 1.85
CA GLU A 39 -6.63 21.42 0.70
C GLU A 39 -6.94 20.67 -0.61
N LEU A 40 -6.34 19.50 -0.82
CA LEU A 40 -6.62 18.67 -1.98
C LEU A 40 -8.06 18.15 -2.02
N VAL A 41 -8.59 17.67 -0.90
CA VAL A 41 -10.01 17.25 -0.81
C VAL A 41 -10.96 18.42 -1.08
N ASN A 42 -10.67 19.60 -0.54
CA ASN A 42 -11.52 20.78 -0.71
C ASN A 42 -11.51 21.33 -2.14
N SER A 43 -10.45 21.06 -2.90
CA SER A 43 -10.26 21.59 -4.27
C SER A 43 -10.64 20.60 -5.37
N ASN A 44 -10.77 19.31 -5.07
CA ASN A 44 -11.08 18.28 -6.06
C ASN A 44 -11.96 17.17 -5.47
N GLU A 45 -13.16 17.02 -6.05
CA GLU A 45 -14.20 16.08 -5.61
C GLU A 45 -13.81 14.60 -5.73
N SER A 46 -12.80 14.27 -6.53
CA SER A 46 -12.30 12.90 -6.65
C SER A 46 -11.60 12.44 -5.37
N PHE A 47 -11.09 13.37 -4.56
CA PHE A 47 -10.44 13.06 -3.29
C PHE A 47 -11.40 13.30 -2.13
N MET A 48 -11.38 12.39 -1.16
CA MET A 48 -12.33 12.35 -0.07
C MET A 48 -11.62 11.97 1.22
N TYR A 49 -12.31 12.11 2.34
CA TYR A 49 -11.88 11.53 3.60
C TYR A 49 -13.00 10.77 4.29
N LYS A 50 -12.63 9.94 5.26
CA LYS A 50 -13.55 9.26 6.17
C LYS A 50 -13.02 9.40 7.59
N ASP A 51 -13.90 9.82 8.50
CA ASP A 51 -13.60 9.88 9.92
C ASP A 51 -14.10 8.62 10.61
N GLU A 52 -13.30 8.09 11.52
CA GLU A 52 -13.61 6.89 12.29
C GLU A 52 -13.18 7.12 13.74
N GLN A 53 -14.10 6.92 14.69
CA GLN A 53 -13.78 6.94 16.12
C GLN A 53 -13.08 5.63 16.47
N LEU A 54 -11.84 5.69 16.95
CA LEU A 54 -11.06 4.49 17.27
C LEU A 54 -11.26 4.02 18.71
N ASN A 55 -11.25 4.97 19.64
CA ASN A 55 -11.55 4.78 21.07
C ASN A 55 -12.17 6.08 21.63
N ASP A 56 -12.46 6.17 22.92
CA ASP A 56 -13.13 7.36 23.52
C ASP A 56 -12.38 8.69 23.30
N ASN A 57 -11.07 8.66 23.07
CA ASN A 57 -10.21 9.84 22.98
C ASN A 57 -9.68 10.12 21.58
N VAL A 58 -9.67 9.13 20.68
CA VAL A 58 -8.98 9.22 19.40
C VAL A 58 -9.93 9.07 18.23
N LEU A 59 -10.01 10.15 17.44
CA LEU A 59 -10.69 10.22 16.16
C LEU A 59 -9.64 10.25 15.05
N ILE A 60 -9.74 9.32 14.10
CA ILE A 60 -8.82 9.25 12.97
C ILE A 60 -9.51 9.67 11.68
N ARG A 61 -8.75 10.31 10.79
CA ARG A 61 -9.18 10.66 9.43
C ARG A 61 -8.36 9.91 8.40
N THR A 62 -9.05 9.24 7.50
CA THR A 62 -8.45 8.49 6.39
C THR A 62 -8.73 9.20 5.08
N PHE A 63 -7.68 9.62 4.38
CA PHE A 63 -7.81 10.24 3.06
C PHE A 63 -7.75 9.20 1.95
N HIS A 64 -8.69 9.30 1.01
CA HIS A 64 -8.83 8.38 -0.11
C HIS A 64 -9.33 9.11 -1.37
N TYR A 65 -9.61 8.36 -2.43
CA TYR A 65 -10.23 8.86 -3.65
C TYR A 65 -11.33 7.92 -4.14
N ALA A 66 -12.25 8.48 -4.93
CA ALA A 66 -13.27 7.79 -5.70
C ALA A 66 -13.24 8.32 -7.15
N LEU A 67 -13.27 7.42 -8.13
CA LEU A 67 -13.33 7.76 -9.56
C LEU A 67 -12.25 8.75 -10.09
N ALA A 68 -11.08 8.82 -9.42
CA ALA A 68 -9.98 9.69 -9.83
C ALA A 68 -9.37 9.27 -11.18
N SER A 69 -9.19 10.25 -12.05
CA SER A 69 -8.59 10.13 -13.38
C SER A 69 -7.07 10.35 -13.37
N TYR A 70 -6.44 10.16 -14.53
CA TYR A 70 -5.01 10.47 -14.70
C TYR A 70 -4.66 11.92 -14.30
N SER A 71 -5.48 12.90 -14.71
CA SER A 71 -5.22 14.31 -14.39
C SER A 71 -5.32 14.62 -12.90
N ASP A 72 -6.16 13.90 -12.16
CA ASP A 72 -6.26 14.06 -10.70
C ASP A 72 -4.96 13.60 -10.02
N PHE A 73 -4.34 12.54 -10.55
CA PHE A 73 -3.04 12.07 -10.10
C PHE A 73 -1.85 12.91 -10.62
N CYS A 74 -2.11 13.96 -11.41
CA CYS A 74 -1.13 14.98 -11.73
C CYS A 74 -1.02 16.07 -10.64
N LEU A 75 -1.96 16.11 -9.69
CA LEU A 75 -1.98 17.10 -8.62
C LEU A 75 -0.94 16.76 -7.53
N PRO A 76 -0.39 17.77 -6.83
CA PRO A 76 0.47 17.54 -5.67
C PRO A 76 -0.18 16.60 -4.65
N TYR A 77 0.63 15.72 -4.04
CA TYR A 77 0.24 14.79 -2.97
C TYR A 77 -0.77 13.68 -3.32
N SER A 78 -1.44 13.77 -4.47
CA SER A 78 -2.54 12.89 -4.91
C SER A 78 -2.24 11.40 -4.82
N TRP A 79 -1.00 10.98 -5.05
CA TRP A 79 -0.60 9.57 -5.01
C TRP A 79 -0.72 8.96 -3.61
N ASN A 80 -0.57 9.77 -2.56
CA ASN A 80 -0.68 9.32 -1.17
C ASN A 80 -2.11 9.34 -0.65
N MET A 81 -3.08 9.85 -1.40
CA MET A 81 -4.51 9.86 -1.04
C MET A 81 -5.13 8.46 -1.24
N ARG A 82 -4.45 7.39 -0.82
CA ARG A 82 -4.88 6.00 -0.97
C ARG A 82 -4.89 5.29 0.39
N GLY A 83 -5.54 5.90 1.37
CA GLY A 83 -5.70 5.36 2.72
C GLY A 83 -4.69 5.88 3.74
N ILE A 84 -4.01 7.01 3.46
CA ILE A 84 -3.19 7.68 4.48
C ILE A 84 -4.08 8.10 5.66
N VAL A 85 -3.62 7.83 6.88
CA VAL A 85 -4.39 8.02 8.11
C VAL A 85 -3.71 9.05 8.98
N PHE A 86 -4.49 9.99 9.49
CA PHE A 86 -4.06 10.97 10.49
C PHE A 86 -4.88 10.84 11.76
N ASP A 87 -4.25 11.12 12.90
CA ASP A 87 -4.93 11.43 14.14
C ASP A 87 -5.45 12.87 14.06
N LEU A 88 -6.74 13.11 14.32
CA LEU A 88 -7.33 14.44 14.21
C LEU A 88 -6.98 15.38 15.37
N ASN A 89 -6.58 14.85 16.53
CA ASN A 89 -6.15 15.63 17.66
C ASN A 89 -4.74 16.19 17.43
N THR A 90 -3.83 15.33 16.95
CA THR A 90 -2.41 15.69 16.78
C THR A 90 -2.07 16.16 15.38
N LYS A 91 -2.89 15.82 14.38
CA LYS A 91 -2.62 15.98 12.93
C LYS A 91 -1.39 15.22 12.43
N GLU A 92 -0.90 14.25 13.20
CA GLU A 92 0.23 13.42 12.83
C GLU A 92 -0.21 12.18 12.04
N ILE A 93 0.69 11.66 11.21
CA ILE A 93 0.44 10.42 10.44
C ILE A 93 0.45 9.24 11.39
N VAL A 94 -0.64 8.47 11.36
CA VAL A 94 -0.80 7.21 12.11
C VAL A 94 -0.43 6.01 11.25
N ALA A 95 -0.74 6.07 9.95
CA ALA A 95 -0.42 5.03 9.00
C ALA A 95 -0.28 5.59 7.58
N LEU A 96 0.73 5.10 6.86
CA LEU A 96 1.01 5.46 5.48
C LEU A 96 1.07 4.19 4.61
N PRO A 97 -0.07 3.74 4.04
CA PRO A 97 -0.09 2.57 3.16
C PRO A 97 0.54 2.90 1.80
N PHE A 98 0.47 1.96 0.85
CA PHE A 98 0.94 2.17 -0.53
C PHE A 98 0.39 3.44 -1.17
N GLU A 99 1.28 4.16 -1.86
CA GLU A 99 0.87 5.14 -2.87
C GLU A 99 0.02 4.47 -3.97
N LYS A 100 -0.76 5.25 -4.72
CA LYS A 100 -1.41 4.74 -5.93
C LYS A 100 -0.35 4.25 -6.91
N PHE A 101 -0.53 3.03 -7.39
CA PHE A 101 0.17 2.48 -8.54
C PHE A 101 -0.88 2.05 -9.57
N PHE A 102 -0.47 1.95 -10.82
CA PHE A 102 -1.34 1.66 -11.96
C PHE A 102 -0.86 0.39 -12.64
N ASN A 103 -1.76 -0.25 -13.38
CA ASN A 103 -1.43 -1.38 -14.22
C ASN A 103 -0.51 -0.93 -15.36
N TYR A 104 0.26 -1.87 -15.90
CA TYR A 104 1.11 -1.61 -17.05
C TYR A 104 0.27 -1.15 -18.25
N LYS A 105 0.74 -0.11 -18.96
CA LYS A 105 0.04 0.54 -20.08
C LYS A 105 -1.37 1.08 -19.76
N GLU A 106 -1.68 1.34 -18.49
CA GLU A 106 -2.99 1.90 -18.09
C GLU A 106 -3.09 3.40 -18.45
N ASN A 107 -2.02 4.15 -18.21
CA ASN A 107 -1.98 5.60 -18.42
C ASN A 107 -0.54 6.09 -18.67
N PRO A 108 -0.32 7.38 -18.98
CA PRO A 108 1.02 7.91 -19.28
C PRO A 108 2.11 7.62 -18.24
N PHE A 109 1.79 7.41 -16.95
CA PHE A 109 2.77 7.04 -15.92
C PHE A 109 3.29 5.59 -16.04
N THR A 110 2.72 4.79 -16.92
CA THR A 110 2.98 3.34 -17.04
C THR A 110 3.17 2.87 -18.49
N MET A 111 3.34 3.82 -19.41
CA MET A 111 3.69 3.53 -20.80
C MET A 111 5.18 3.20 -20.93
N ASP A 112 5.54 2.43 -21.95
CA ASP A 112 6.91 1.96 -22.20
C ASP A 112 7.93 3.09 -22.16
N ASP A 113 7.63 4.21 -22.83
CA ASP A 113 8.49 5.39 -22.86
C ASP A 113 8.72 6.02 -21.48
N TYR A 114 7.77 5.88 -20.57
CA TYR A 114 7.90 6.41 -19.22
C TYR A 114 8.72 5.47 -18.32
N ILE A 115 8.61 4.15 -18.52
CA ILE A 115 9.16 3.16 -17.59
C ILE A 115 10.49 2.52 -18.05
N LYS A 116 10.84 2.61 -19.33
CA LYS A 116 12.03 1.97 -19.93
C LYS A 116 13.35 2.24 -19.21
N ASP A 117 13.54 3.46 -18.72
CA ASP A 117 14.78 3.88 -18.06
C ASP A 117 14.75 3.66 -16.54
N LYS A 118 13.71 3.00 -16.03
CA LYS A 118 13.47 2.88 -14.60
C LYS A 118 13.87 1.49 -14.11
N LYS A 119 14.56 1.45 -12.98
CA LYS A 119 15.02 0.20 -12.38
C LYS A 119 13.85 -0.56 -11.74
N ILE A 120 13.73 -1.83 -12.08
CA ILE A 120 12.87 -2.78 -11.35
C ILE A 120 13.50 -3.02 -9.98
N ILE A 121 12.77 -2.68 -8.92
CA ILE A 121 13.22 -2.90 -7.54
C ILE A 121 12.76 -4.26 -7.04
N ARG A 122 11.53 -4.65 -7.37
CA ARG A 122 10.97 -5.93 -6.95
C ARG A 122 9.77 -6.32 -7.81
N ILE A 123 9.61 -7.63 -7.97
CA ILE A 123 8.45 -8.25 -8.60
C ILE A 123 7.88 -9.24 -7.60
N MET A 124 6.58 -9.12 -7.35
CA MET A 124 5.87 -9.88 -6.33
C MET A 124 4.60 -10.48 -6.91
N GLU A 125 4.27 -11.66 -6.40
CA GLU A 125 2.97 -12.28 -6.56
C GLU A 125 1.88 -11.32 -6.10
N LYS A 126 0.92 -11.01 -6.98
CA LYS A 126 -0.27 -10.23 -6.60
C LYS A 126 -1.31 -11.19 -6.04
N TYR A 127 -1.30 -11.30 -4.72
CA TYR A 127 -2.36 -11.99 -4.01
C TYR A 127 -3.68 -11.23 -4.17
N ASP A 128 -4.75 -11.98 -4.43
CA ASP A 128 -6.09 -11.45 -4.64
C ASP A 128 -6.89 -11.51 -3.33
N GLY A 129 -6.51 -10.64 -2.40
CA GLY A 129 -7.04 -10.62 -1.05
C GLY A 129 -7.52 -9.25 -0.65
N SER A 130 -7.24 -8.89 0.60
CA SER A 130 -7.44 -7.53 1.09
C SER A 130 -6.16 -7.00 1.69
N LEU A 131 -5.70 -5.85 1.17
CA LEU A 131 -4.63 -5.07 1.80
C LEU A 131 -5.03 -4.74 3.24
N VAL A 132 -4.24 -5.23 4.18
CA VAL A 132 -4.31 -4.90 5.59
C VAL A 132 -2.99 -4.30 6.06
N TYR A 133 -3.06 -3.38 7.00
CA TYR A 133 -1.88 -2.78 7.60
C TYR A 133 -2.12 -2.44 9.05
N PHE A 134 -1.02 -2.38 9.79
CA PHE A 134 -1.05 -2.24 11.23
C PHE A 134 -0.49 -0.89 11.67
N TYR A 135 -1.00 -0.39 12.78
CA TYR A 135 -0.62 0.87 13.39
C TYR A 135 -0.91 0.82 14.90
N MET A 136 -0.32 1.72 15.66
CA MET A 136 -0.53 1.80 17.11
C MET A 136 -1.08 3.17 17.49
N ILE A 137 -2.04 3.16 18.40
CA ILE A 137 -2.56 4.35 19.08
C ILE A 137 -2.68 3.98 20.56
N ASP A 138 -2.17 4.82 21.45
CA ASP A 138 -2.20 4.61 22.91
C ASP A 138 -1.66 3.23 23.36
N ASN A 139 -0.57 2.77 22.72
CA ASN A 139 0.04 1.43 22.92
C ASN A 139 -0.89 0.24 22.60
N VAL A 140 -2.00 0.49 21.90
CA VAL A 140 -2.87 -0.57 21.39
C VAL A 140 -2.60 -0.77 19.90
N LEU A 141 -2.35 -2.03 19.54
CA LEU A 141 -2.18 -2.44 18.15
C LEU A 141 -3.54 -2.52 17.45
N TYR A 142 -3.66 -1.83 16.32
CA TYR A 142 -4.81 -1.87 15.44
C TYR A 142 -4.43 -2.42 14.07
N CYS A 143 -5.42 -2.97 13.38
CA CYS A 143 -5.32 -3.42 12.00
C CYS A 143 -6.45 -2.73 11.22
N ARG A 144 -6.21 -2.38 9.97
CA ARG A 144 -7.24 -1.84 9.09
C ARG A 144 -7.05 -2.26 7.65
N THR A 145 -8.12 -2.15 6.87
CA THR A 145 -8.05 -2.14 5.41
C THR A 145 -7.95 -0.71 4.88
N LYS A 146 -7.86 -0.53 3.55
CA LYS A 146 -7.72 0.77 2.88
C LYS A 146 -8.63 1.88 3.43
N LEU A 147 -9.91 1.57 3.70
CA LEU A 147 -10.92 2.57 4.07
C LEU A 147 -11.56 2.35 5.43
N ASN A 148 -11.40 1.17 6.04
CA ASN A 148 -12.19 0.78 7.19
C ASN A 148 -11.28 0.27 8.32
N ALA A 149 -11.35 0.94 9.48
CA ALA A 149 -10.65 0.53 10.68
C ALA A 149 -11.24 -0.75 11.32
N PHE A 150 -12.53 -1.02 11.07
CA PHE A 150 -13.28 -2.10 11.73
C PHE A 150 -13.83 -3.14 10.74
N SER A 151 -13.16 -3.38 9.61
CA SER A 151 -13.64 -4.39 8.66
C SER A 151 -13.36 -5.82 9.15
N GLU A 152 -14.19 -6.77 8.71
CA GLU A 152 -14.01 -8.20 9.06
C GLU A 152 -12.61 -8.70 8.69
N GLN A 153 -12.07 -8.29 7.54
CA GLN A 153 -10.72 -8.65 7.11
C GLN A 153 -9.64 -8.14 8.08
N ALA A 154 -9.84 -6.96 8.67
CA ALA A 154 -8.91 -6.41 9.66
C ALA A 154 -9.02 -7.18 10.99
N GLN A 155 -10.23 -7.59 11.38
CA GLN A 155 -10.45 -8.43 12.56
C GLN A 155 -9.81 -9.82 12.38
N PHE A 156 -10.03 -10.48 11.25
CA PHE A 156 -9.42 -11.79 10.96
C PHE A 156 -7.89 -11.70 10.84
N ALA A 157 -7.36 -10.64 10.23
CA ALA A 157 -5.92 -10.39 10.22
C ALA A 157 -5.36 -10.23 11.65
N MET A 158 -6.07 -9.50 12.52
CA MET A 158 -5.71 -9.33 13.92
C MET A 158 -5.76 -10.66 14.70
N GLU A 159 -6.70 -11.55 14.42
CA GLU A 159 -6.73 -12.89 15.02
C GLU A 159 -5.48 -13.71 14.68
N ILE A 160 -5.00 -13.64 13.43
CA ILE A 160 -3.76 -14.31 13.02
C ILE A 160 -2.57 -13.75 13.80
N VAL A 161 -2.47 -12.41 13.90
CA VAL A 161 -1.41 -11.73 14.64
C VAL A 161 -1.45 -12.08 16.12
N ASN A 162 -2.62 -12.12 16.74
CA ASN A 162 -2.77 -12.44 18.16
C ASN A 162 -2.43 -13.91 18.50
N ARG A 163 -2.43 -14.81 17.52
CA ARG A 163 -2.03 -16.22 17.68
C ARG A 163 -0.53 -16.47 17.46
N ASP A 164 0.21 -15.50 16.92
CA ASP A 164 1.66 -15.59 16.69
C ASP A 164 2.36 -14.40 17.36
N GLU A 165 2.81 -14.62 18.61
CA GLU A 165 3.48 -13.60 19.43
C GLU A 165 4.71 -12.99 18.74
N ASN A 166 5.45 -13.80 17.96
CA ASN A 166 6.62 -13.30 17.23
C ASN A 166 6.20 -12.35 16.11
N LEU A 167 5.17 -12.71 15.33
CA LEU A 167 4.61 -11.82 14.31
C LEU A 167 4.12 -10.51 14.92
N ARG A 168 3.38 -10.59 16.02
CA ARG A 168 2.88 -9.41 16.74
C ARG A 168 4.02 -8.49 17.16
N LYS A 169 5.03 -9.03 17.85
CA LYS A 169 6.19 -8.27 18.29
C LYS A 169 6.95 -7.61 17.13
N CYS A 170 7.12 -8.34 16.01
CA CYS A 170 7.75 -7.78 14.81
C CYS A 170 6.96 -6.62 14.21
N ILE A 171 5.62 -6.70 14.22
CA ILE A 171 4.74 -5.61 13.76
C ILE A 171 4.85 -4.40 14.69
N GLU A 172 4.75 -4.60 16.00
CA GLU A 172 4.84 -3.52 16.99
C GLU A 172 6.18 -2.77 16.89
N VAL A 173 7.31 -3.51 16.79
CA VAL A 173 8.64 -2.90 16.61
C VAL A 173 8.75 -2.08 15.32
N GLU A 174 8.17 -2.53 14.20
CA GLU A 174 8.17 -1.74 12.96
C GLU A 174 7.42 -0.41 13.13
N ILE A 175 6.28 -0.46 13.81
CA ILE A 175 5.45 0.73 14.06
C ILE A 175 6.18 1.71 14.98
N GLU A 176 6.82 1.22 16.05
CA GLU A 176 7.66 2.03 16.95
C GLU A 176 8.82 2.70 16.21
N LEU A 177 9.37 2.04 15.18
CA LEU A 177 10.41 2.58 14.31
C LEU A 177 9.87 3.54 13.22
N GLY A 178 8.58 3.87 13.25
CA GLY A 178 7.94 4.80 12.32
C GLY A 178 7.61 4.19 10.95
N PHE A 179 7.37 2.88 10.89
CA PHE A 179 6.95 2.20 9.67
C PHE A 179 5.49 1.73 9.76
N THR A 180 4.82 1.70 8.61
CA THR A 180 3.54 1.02 8.42
C THR A 180 3.80 -0.34 7.77
N PRO A 181 3.76 -1.45 8.53
CA PRO A 181 3.89 -2.79 7.96
C PRO A 181 2.58 -3.21 7.27
N MET A 182 2.68 -3.66 6.02
CA MET A 182 1.54 -3.97 5.15
C MET A 182 1.57 -5.44 4.71
N PHE A 183 0.40 -6.04 4.70
CA PHE A 183 0.19 -7.43 4.32
C PHE A 183 -1.03 -7.54 3.40
N GLU A 184 -1.07 -8.58 2.58
CA GLU A 184 -2.32 -9.04 1.96
C GLU A 184 -2.94 -10.12 2.84
N PHE A 185 -4.18 -9.93 3.26
CA PHE A 185 -4.98 -10.97 3.90
C PHE A 185 -5.71 -11.78 2.83
N ILE A 186 -5.39 -13.07 2.74
CA ILE A 186 -6.06 -14.03 1.86
C ILE A 186 -6.90 -15.00 2.69
N SER A 187 -8.10 -15.34 2.22
CA SER A 187 -9.02 -16.22 2.95
C SER A 187 -9.98 -16.96 2.01
N PRO A 188 -10.34 -18.23 2.30
CA PRO A 188 -11.46 -18.91 1.62
C PRO A 188 -12.79 -18.17 1.78
N ARG A 189 -12.95 -17.36 2.84
CA ARG A 189 -14.21 -16.66 3.16
C ARG A 189 -14.37 -15.35 2.39
N ASN A 190 -13.28 -14.85 1.81
CA ASN A 190 -13.21 -13.54 1.15
C ASN A 190 -12.62 -13.73 -0.26
N GLN A 191 -13.21 -14.64 -1.04
CA GLN A 191 -12.81 -14.87 -2.42
C GLN A 191 -13.25 -13.67 -3.26
N ILE A 192 -12.27 -12.95 -3.81
CA ILE A 192 -12.52 -11.90 -4.79
C ILE A 192 -12.64 -12.54 -6.18
N VAL A 193 -11.56 -13.18 -6.65
CA VAL A 193 -11.47 -13.99 -7.87
C VAL A 193 -10.78 -15.33 -7.56
N VAL A 194 -9.60 -15.30 -6.93
CA VAL A 194 -8.77 -16.48 -6.66
C VAL A 194 -9.25 -17.23 -5.42
N ALA A 195 -9.48 -18.54 -5.55
CA ALA A 195 -9.84 -19.40 -4.43
C ALA A 195 -8.61 -19.77 -3.58
N TYR A 196 -8.64 -19.38 -2.31
CA TYR A 196 -7.64 -19.79 -1.31
C TYR A 196 -8.20 -20.88 -0.39
N ASN A 197 -7.36 -21.82 0.04
CA ASN A 197 -7.79 -22.93 0.89
C ASN A 197 -7.63 -22.67 2.40
N ARG A 198 -6.97 -21.58 2.79
CA ARG A 198 -6.70 -21.22 4.19
C ARG A 198 -6.50 -19.72 4.36
N GLU A 199 -6.74 -19.25 5.57
CA GLU A 199 -6.48 -17.86 5.97
C GLU A 199 -4.99 -17.63 6.19
N GLN A 200 -4.42 -16.62 5.52
CA GLN A 200 -3.01 -16.25 5.69
C GLN A 200 -2.80 -14.75 5.55
N LEU A 201 -1.74 -14.26 6.20
CA LEU A 201 -1.14 -12.97 5.91
C LEU A 201 0.06 -13.16 4.98
N LYS A 202 0.15 -12.33 3.95
CA LYS A 202 1.27 -12.23 3.03
C LYS A 202 1.93 -10.87 3.17
N TYR A 203 3.09 -10.82 3.80
CA TYR A 203 3.84 -9.58 3.98
C TYR A 203 4.26 -9.01 2.62
N LEU A 204 3.89 -7.77 2.38
CA LEU A 204 4.17 -7.06 1.14
C LEU A 204 5.42 -6.22 1.32
N CYS A 205 5.39 -5.24 2.22
CA CYS A 205 6.53 -4.44 2.65
C CYS A 205 6.14 -3.58 3.86
N SER A 206 7.09 -2.83 4.42
CA SER A 206 6.81 -1.74 5.34
C SER A 206 7.13 -0.40 4.69
N ARG A 207 6.34 0.63 4.98
CA ARG A 207 6.58 1.98 4.45
C ARG A 207 6.92 2.94 5.58
N ASN A 208 8.03 3.67 5.45
CA ASN A 208 8.44 4.66 6.45
C ASN A 208 7.51 5.89 6.40
N MET A 209 6.93 6.28 7.54
CA MET A 209 5.95 7.37 7.60
C MET A 209 6.57 8.76 7.42
N TYR A 210 7.88 8.92 7.66
CA TYR A 210 8.57 10.20 7.54
C TYR A 210 9.03 10.51 6.12
N ASN A 211 9.59 9.51 5.42
CA ASN A 211 10.19 9.71 4.10
C ASN A 211 9.51 8.93 2.97
N GLY A 212 8.58 8.02 3.29
CA GLY A 212 7.80 7.26 2.32
C GLY A 212 8.53 6.08 1.69
N ASN A 213 9.78 5.82 2.09
CA ASN A 213 10.58 4.72 1.57
C ASN A 213 9.98 3.37 1.95
N TYR A 214 10.00 2.46 0.98
CA TYR A 214 9.59 1.08 1.18
C TYR A 214 10.79 0.22 1.59
N VAL A 215 10.59 -0.60 2.60
CA VAL A 215 11.58 -1.54 3.11
C VAL A 215 10.97 -2.92 3.20
N PHE A 216 11.82 -3.94 3.03
CA PHE A 216 11.41 -5.33 3.13
C PHE A 216 12.20 -5.97 4.26
N LYS A 217 11.50 -6.43 5.30
CA LYS A 217 12.14 -6.90 6.52
C LYS A 217 12.24 -8.42 6.52
N ASN A 218 13.47 -8.91 6.71
CA ASN A 218 13.76 -10.34 6.71
C ASN A 218 13.07 -11.09 7.86
N PHE A 219 12.78 -10.43 8.99
CA PHE A 219 12.05 -11.09 10.07
C PHE A 219 10.58 -11.42 9.74
N PHE A 220 10.03 -10.93 8.62
CA PHE A 220 8.75 -11.39 8.07
C PHE A 220 8.91 -12.51 7.02
N GLU A 221 10.07 -13.17 6.91
CA GLU A 221 10.34 -14.19 5.89
C GLU A 221 9.27 -15.28 5.80
N LYS A 222 8.79 -15.80 6.94
CA LYS A 222 7.68 -16.78 7.01
C LYS A 222 6.39 -16.30 6.33
N TYR A 223 6.18 -15.00 6.30
CA TYR A 223 4.98 -14.34 5.77
C TYR A 223 5.23 -13.71 4.40
N MET A 224 6.47 -13.64 3.93
CA MET A 224 6.86 -12.92 2.73
C MET A 224 6.03 -13.38 1.53
N ALA A 225 5.44 -12.41 0.82
CA ALA A 225 4.83 -12.65 -0.48
C ALA A 225 5.87 -13.23 -1.45
N LYS A 226 5.44 -14.17 -2.30
CA LYS A 226 6.34 -14.81 -3.27
C LYS A 226 6.93 -13.76 -4.21
N GLN A 227 8.24 -13.84 -4.42
CA GLN A 227 9.00 -12.92 -5.24
C GLN A 227 9.50 -13.61 -6.49
N TYR A 228 9.67 -12.82 -7.54
CA TYR A 228 10.24 -13.25 -8.82
C TYR A 228 11.41 -12.35 -9.18
N ILE A 229 12.39 -12.91 -9.89
CA ILE A 229 13.58 -12.20 -10.36
C ILE A 229 13.46 -12.07 -11.86
N PHE A 230 13.46 -10.82 -12.34
CA PHE A 230 13.55 -10.47 -13.75
C PHE A 230 14.52 -9.30 -13.87
N ASN A 231 15.27 -9.25 -14.97
CA ASN A 231 16.33 -8.26 -15.18
C ASN A 231 15.80 -6.99 -15.86
N ASP A 232 14.80 -7.13 -16.73
CA ASP A 232 14.18 -6.04 -17.46
C ASP A 232 12.69 -6.31 -17.75
N ILE A 233 12.01 -5.32 -18.33
CA ILE A 233 10.59 -5.39 -18.66
C ILE A 233 10.31 -6.34 -19.83
N ASP A 234 11.28 -6.54 -20.72
CA ASP A 234 11.12 -7.43 -21.88
C ASP A 234 11.10 -8.89 -21.43
N GLU A 235 11.96 -9.26 -20.47
CA GLU A 235 11.96 -10.59 -19.83
C GLU A 235 10.61 -10.88 -19.14
N ILE A 236 10.01 -9.88 -18.49
CA ILE A 236 8.68 -9.99 -17.90
C ILE A 236 7.63 -10.21 -19.00
N ASN A 237 7.65 -9.37 -20.04
CA ASN A 237 6.70 -9.44 -21.15
C ASN A 237 6.75 -10.77 -21.88
N ASP A 238 7.94 -11.33 -22.07
CA ASP A 238 8.09 -12.62 -22.73
C ASP A 238 7.63 -13.77 -21.85
N SER A 239 7.85 -13.71 -20.53
CA SER A 239 7.29 -14.70 -19.59
C SER A 239 5.76 -14.71 -19.57
N ILE A 240 5.11 -13.54 -19.72
CA ILE A 240 3.64 -13.43 -19.81
C ILE A 240 3.11 -14.08 -21.10
N LYS A 241 3.82 -13.97 -22.22
CA LYS A 241 3.36 -14.45 -23.54
C LYS A 241 3.47 -15.97 -23.70
N THR A 242 4.31 -16.61 -22.91
CA THR A 242 4.61 -18.05 -23.02
C THR A 242 3.59 -18.96 -22.33
N ASP A 243 2.55 -18.41 -21.69
CA ASP A 243 1.49 -19.13 -20.95
C ASP A 243 0.08 -18.92 -21.52
#